data_AF-A0A8T7BJ87-F1
#
_entry.id   AF-A0A8T7BJ87-F1
#
_cell.length_a   1.000
_cell.length_b   1.000
_cell.length_c   1.000
_cell.angle_alpha   90.00
_cell.angle_beta   90.00
_cell.angle_gamma   90.00
#
_symmetry.space_group_name_H-M   'P 1'
#
loop_
_entity.id
_entity.type
_entity.pdbx_description
1 polymer ?
#
loop_
_entity_poly.entity_id
_entity_poly.type
_entity_poly.pdbx_seq_one_letter_code
_entity_poly.pdbx_strand_id
1 'polypeptide(L)'
;MTRLYKYSLFAQAFCFLLTLPVYAIDILTDRIDLKCSESNSFIIACSYRQLEDQSINDITAIIQGQDHVISNHSTYPSSDSITAILFVVDTSDPGRQDVIEKNASQISGLIETLQPHHIAGLASFDKDLVVRAPIGSNNNTIVTAAASLEASGLTTELYRNAIKAIEVLGRANADRKVLFLFSDGQAEDMAYFHEDVINVARRQGVIINTLGFARSTALSVSLQTLRRLSEESGGIYVEADTNYDLPNSFISRPLVNSDRGGRFIVNLGSSMDVTVDQPELTLRFTTTTQPITVSFPVKVPAPEIVPPPSQPVALPPVINVPQPTVVMPSREPEYVDYLLWYGVPGALFILILLTLFTLYMLSKKEKHIKQGNVTYAEVKPLAYLVSQDEKRQEFPVTTATWRIGRSQDNEMTVDDSSISRRHAEINRESNGQFIIYDRGSTNGVYVNDNKINKHVLSEGDIIEIGDIFLRFTEHPRDFQLGEDTAMMQTRAPG
;
A
#
# COMPACT_ATOMS: atom_id res chain seq x y z
N MET A 1 13.49 14.12 63.43
CA MET A 1 14.14 13.01 62.69
C MET A 1 13.32 12.73 61.44
N THR A 2 13.81 13.26 60.32
CA THR A 2 13.71 12.73 58.94
C THR A 2 12.40 12.10 58.44
N ARG A 3 11.59 12.91 57.72
CA ARG A 3 10.91 12.50 56.48
C ARG A 3 10.40 13.75 55.74
N LEU A 4 10.89 13.97 54.52
CA LEU A 4 10.30 14.72 53.39
C LEU A 4 11.40 15.42 52.59
N TYR A 5 11.99 14.69 51.64
CA TYR A 5 12.59 15.23 50.43
C TYR A 5 12.57 14.10 49.42
N LYS A 6 11.85 14.27 48.30
CA LYS A 6 12.35 13.96 46.96
C LYS A 6 11.32 14.15 45.84
N TYR A 7 11.77 14.91 44.83
CA TYR A 7 11.36 15.01 43.43
C TYR A 7 10.16 15.88 43.05
N SER A 8 10.43 17.20 43.04
CA SER A 8 10.09 18.09 41.93
C SER A 8 11.10 17.90 40.80
N LEU A 9 10.63 17.57 39.60
CA LEU A 9 11.17 17.79 38.23
C LEU A 9 10.80 16.60 37.34
N PHE A 10 9.71 16.73 36.60
CA PHE A 10 9.52 16.04 35.32
C PHE A 10 8.73 16.98 34.40
N ALA A 11 9.43 17.98 33.89
CA ALA A 11 9.08 18.65 32.65
C ALA A 11 10.18 18.27 31.67
N GLN A 12 9.96 17.22 30.88
CA GLN A 12 10.83 16.85 29.77
C GLN A 12 9.97 16.56 28.54
N ALA A 13 10.03 17.54 27.62
CA ALA A 13 10.12 17.37 26.19
C ALA A 13 9.22 16.30 25.55
N PHE A 14 7.95 16.66 25.34
CA PHE A 14 7.17 16.12 24.22
C PHE A 14 7.57 16.89 22.95
N CYS A 15 8.63 16.44 22.29
CA CYS A 15 8.97 16.90 20.96
C CYS A 15 9.67 15.76 20.24
N PHE A 16 8.94 15.05 19.37
CA PHE A 16 9.44 14.38 18.17
C PHE A 16 8.25 13.68 17.48
N LEU A 17 7.38 14.47 16.85
CA LEU A 17 6.62 14.01 15.69
C LEU A 17 7.49 14.36 14.47
N LEU A 18 8.38 13.45 14.08
CA LEU A 18 8.99 13.49 12.76
C LEU A 18 7.88 13.19 11.75
N THR A 19 7.25 14.23 11.23
CA THR A 19 6.51 14.12 9.98
C THR A 19 7.51 13.71 8.90
N LEU A 20 7.34 12.51 8.34
CA LEU A 20 8.06 12.11 7.13
C LEU A 20 7.87 13.19 6.05
N PRO A 21 8.89 13.51 5.23
CA PRO A 21 8.72 14.44 4.13
C PRO A 21 7.68 13.87 3.17
N VAL A 22 6.51 14.52 3.08
CA VAL A 22 5.56 14.29 2.00
C VAL A 22 6.17 14.96 0.77
N TYR A 23 6.83 14.19 -0.07
CA TYR A 23 7.29 14.67 -1.37
C TYR A 23 6.06 15.00 -2.20
N ALA A 24 5.97 16.25 -2.67
CA ALA A 24 4.84 16.70 -3.50
C ALA A 24 5.03 16.31 -4.97
N ILE A 25 6.27 15.99 -5.36
CA ILE A 25 6.67 15.64 -6.72
C ILE A 25 7.43 14.31 -6.65
N ASP A 26 6.91 13.30 -7.34
CA ASP A 26 7.51 11.97 -7.50
C ASP A 26 7.49 11.65 -9.01
N ILE A 27 8.65 11.70 -9.66
CA ILE A 27 8.81 11.53 -11.10
C ILE A 27 9.75 10.35 -11.34
N LEU A 28 9.20 9.31 -11.95
CA LEU A 28 9.96 8.14 -12.39
C LEU A 28 10.01 8.13 -13.92
N THR A 29 11.20 8.17 -14.49
CA THR A 29 11.45 7.92 -15.90
C THR A 29 12.27 6.65 -16.09
N ASP A 30 12.55 6.30 -17.34
CA ASP A 30 13.48 5.23 -17.73
C ASP A 30 14.93 5.47 -17.24
N ARG A 31 15.32 6.72 -17.02
CA ARG A 31 16.70 7.11 -16.69
C ARG A 31 16.89 7.64 -15.26
N ILE A 32 15.84 8.21 -14.66
CA ILE A 32 15.94 8.86 -13.35
C ILE A 32 14.67 8.68 -12.51
N ASP A 33 14.84 8.42 -11.21
CA ASP A 33 13.81 8.57 -10.19
C ASP A 33 14.12 9.85 -9.41
N LEU A 34 13.21 10.83 -9.46
CA LEU A 34 13.34 12.15 -8.86
C LEU A 34 12.20 12.39 -7.88
N LYS A 35 12.55 12.66 -6.62
CA LYS A 35 11.61 13.02 -5.57
C LYS A 35 11.95 14.39 -5.01
N CYS A 36 11.01 15.32 -5.07
CA CYS A 36 11.18 16.67 -4.58
C CYS A 36 10.08 17.05 -3.58
N SER A 37 10.52 17.66 -2.48
CA SER A 37 9.64 18.20 -1.45
C SER A 37 9.76 19.71 -1.48
N GLU A 38 8.61 20.37 -1.58
CA GLU A 38 8.52 21.82 -1.56
C GLU A 38 8.31 22.28 -0.11
N SER A 39 9.06 23.29 0.32
CA SER A 39 8.86 23.96 1.60
C SER A 39 8.26 25.34 1.37
N ASN A 40 7.58 25.89 2.39
CA ASN A 40 6.96 27.24 2.37
C ASN A 40 7.96 28.41 2.18
N SER A 41 9.23 28.14 1.86
CA SER A 41 10.33 29.09 1.87
C SER A 41 11.07 29.22 0.52
N PHE A 42 10.40 28.99 -0.62
CA PHE A 42 11.04 29.04 -1.96
C PHE A 42 12.22 28.05 -2.11
N ILE A 43 12.26 27.02 -1.27
CA ILE A 43 13.32 26.02 -1.24
C ILE A 43 12.69 24.68 -1.60
N ILE A 44 13.26 24.04 -2.62
CA ILE A 44 12.90 22.69 -3.06
C ILE A 44 14.06 21.77 -2.72
N ALA A 45 13.80 20.79 -1.85
CA ALA A 45 14.75 19.74 -1.54
C ALA A 45 14.44 18.52 -2.39
N CYS A 46 15.40 18.11 -3.22
CA CYS A 46 15.27 16.98 -4.12
C CYS A 46 16.24 15.86 -3.76
N SER A 47 15.79 14.63 -3.93
CA SER A 47 16.63 13.44 -4.01
C SER A 47 16.43 12.78 -5.36
N TYR A 48 17.50 12.26 -5.95
CA TYR A 48 17.43 11.55 -7.21
C TYR A 48 18.20 10.22 -7.16
N ARG A 49 17.79 9.29 -8.00
CA ARG A 49 18.45 8.01 -8.25
C ARG A 49 18.60 7.81 -9.74
N GLN A 50 19.79 7.43 -10.18
CA GLN A 50 20.06 7.09 -11.58
C GLN A 50 19.72 5.63 -11.81
N LEU A 51 19.00 5.35 -12.89
CA LEU A 51 18.65 3.97 -13.28
C LEU A 51 19.61 3.41 -14.34
N GLU A 52 20.44 4.26 -14.95
CA GLU A 52 21.43 3.90 -15.96
C GLU A 52 22.87 3.90 -15.43
N ASP A 53 23.78 3.28 -16.22
CA ASP A 53 25.21 3.22 -15.95
C ASP A 53 25.99 4.48 -16.34
N GLN A 54 25.49 5.66 -15.96
CA GLN A 54 26.11 6.95 -16.28
C GLN A 54 26.23 7.88 -15.09
N SER A 55 27.41 8.46 -14.90
CA SER A 55 27.64 9.50 -13.90
C SER A 55 26.98 10.81 -14.32
N ILE A 56 26.31 11.47 -13.39
CA ILE A 56 25.87 12.86 -13.52
C ILE A 56 27.04 13.73 -13.09
N ASN A 57 27.45 14.66 -13.97
CA ASN A 57 28.54 15.59 -13.71
C ASN A 57 28.03 16.86 -13.02
N ASP A 58 26.90 17.37 -13.50
CA ASP A 58 26.32 18.64 -13.06
C ASP A 58 24.79 18.59 -13.07
N ILE A 59 24.17 19.40 -12.23
CA ILE A 59 22.72 19.60 -12.19
C ILE A 59 22.45 21.10 -12.36
N THR A 60 21.59 21.47 -13.31
CA THR A 60 21.16 22.84 -13.57
C THR A 60 19.66 22.96 -13.36
N ALA A 61 19.22 23.92 -12.56
CA ALA A 61 17.84 24.35 -12.48
C ALA A 61 17.58 25.45 -13.51
N ILE A 62 16.53 25.32 -14.30
CA ILE A 62 16.10 26.29 -15.30
C ILE A 62 14.76 26.83 -14.85
N ILE A 63 14.72 28.13 -14.53
CA ILE A 63 13.54 28.82 -13.98
C ILE A 63 13.26 30.01 -14.89
N GLN A 64 12.06 30.06 -15.48
CA GLN A 64 11.66 31.14 -16.41
C GLN A 64 12.70 31.40 -17.53
N GLY A 65 13.36 30.34 -18.00
CA GLY A 65 14.38 30.41 -19.06
C GLY A 65 15.78 30.84 -18.59
N GLN A 66 16.00 31.03 -17.29
CA GLN A 66 17.33 31.31 -16.72
C GLN A 66 17.95 30.06 -16.09
N ASP A 67 19.20 29.81 -16.43
CA ASP A 67 19.99 28.69 -15.92
C ASP A 67 20.63 29.04 -14.56
N HIS A 68 20.42 28.18 -13.57
CA HIS A 68 20.99 28.23 -12.23
C HIS A 68 21.73 26.92 -11.93
N VAL A 69 23.06 26.97 -11.89
CA VAL A 69 23.90 25.79 -11.59
C VAL A 69 23.79 25.44 -10.11
N ILE A 70 23.47 24.18 -9.82
CA ILE A 70 23.32 23.68 -8.45
C ILE A 70 24.68 23.21 -7.93
N SER A 71 25.36 24.09 -7.23
CA SER A 71 26.73 23.85 -6.73
C SER A 71 26.76 22.97 -5.47
N ASN A 72 25.64 22.87 -4.74
CA ASN A 72 25.54 22.15 -3.48
C ASN A 72 24.68 20.89 -3.65
N HIS A 73 25.28 19.83 -4.18
CA HIS A 73 24.69 18.50 -4.28
C HIS A 73 25.57 17.48 -3.56
N SER A 74 24.95 16.50 -2.90
CA SER A 74 25.63 15.38 -2.24
C SER A 74 25.38 14.10 -3.01
N THR A 75 26.42 13.32 -3.26
CA THR A 75 26.27 11.97 -3.82
C THR A 75 25.83 10.98 -2.75
N TYR A 76 25.05 9.99 -3.15
CA TYR A 76 24.78 8.81 -2.36
C TYR A 76 25.77 7.69 -2.74
N PRO A 77 26.20 6.85 -1.78
CA PRO A 77 26.02 6.99 -0.33
C PRO A 77 26.94 8.06 0.28
N SER A 78 26.49 8.71 1.35
CA SER A 78 27.34 9.47 2.28
C SER A 78 27.90 8.55 3.39
N SER A 79 28.81 9.03 4.22
CA SER A 79 29.45 8.23 5.29
C SER A 79 28.48 7.65 6.32
N ASP A 80 27.32 8.27 6.47
CA ASP A 80 26.24 7.99 7.42
C ASP A 80 24.96 7.47 6.76
N SER A 81 24.97 7.32 5.42
CA SER A 81 23.83 6.78 4.68
C SER A 81 23.58 5.32 5.06
N ILE A 82 22.30 4.93 5.07
CA ILE A 82 21.91 3.54 5.27
C ILE A 82 20.99 3.09 4.13
N THR A 83 21.35 1.99 3.46
CA THR A 83 20.44 1.24 2.56
C THR A 83 19.93 0.01 3.30
N ALA A 84 18.62 -0.03 3.58
CA ALA A 84 17.95 -1.23 4.07
C ALA A 84 17.56 -2.14 2.91
N ILE A 85 17.92 -3.41 3.02
CA ILE A 85 17.71 -4.43 2.00
C ILE A 85 16.90 -5.57 2.63
N LEU A 86 15.85 -6.01 1.96
CA LEU A 86 15.11 -7.21 2.34
C LEU A 86 15.10 -8.17 1.15
N PHE A 87 15.73 -9.33 1.31
CA PHE A 87 15.58 -10.45 0.38
C PHE A 87 14.29 -11.19 0.73
N VAL A 88 13.42 -11.42 -0.24
CA VAL A 88 12.14 -12.09 -0.06
C VAL A 88 12.04 -13.23 -1.04
N VAL A 89 12.01 -14.44 -0.50
CA VAL A 89 11.96 -15.66 -1.31
C VAL A 89 10.54 -16.21 -1.33
N ASP A 90 9.99 -16.30 -2.52
CA ASP A 90 8.78 -17.06 -2.76
C ASP A 90 9.06 -18.55 -2.60
N THR A 91 8.50 -19.11 -1.55
CA THR A 91 8.58 -20.52 -1.19
C THR A 91 7.31 -21.29 -1.53
N SER A 92 6.35 -20.67 -2.24
CA SER A 92 5.13 -21.34 -2.67
C SER A 92 5.44 -22.51 -3.62
N ASP A 93 4.58 -23.52 -3.65
CA ASP A 93 4.69 -24.75 -4.45
C ASP A 93 5.82 -25.72 -4.04
N PRO A 94 5.49 -26.95 -3.58
CA PRO A 94 6.47 -27.97 -3.21
C PRO A 94 7.47 -28.34 -4.32
N GLY A 95 7.10 -28.17 -5.59
CA GLY A 95 7.93 -28.44 -6.75
C GLY A 95 8.92 -27.34 -7.10
N ARG A 96 9.22 -26.41 -6.18
CA ARG A 96 10.19 -25.32 -6.34
C ARG A 96 11.43 -25.47 -5.44
N GLN A 97 11.62 -26.62 -4.79
CA GLN A 97 12.73 -26.82 -3.85
C GLN A 97 14.11 -26.58 -4.49
N ASP A 98 14.30 -27.02 -5.74
CA ASP A 98 15.52 -26.79 -6.52
C ASP A 98 15.78 -25.31 -6.81
N VAL A 99 14.72 -24.56 -7.15
CA VAL A 99 14.79 -23.09 -7.33
C VAL A 99 15.10 -22.39 -6.01
N ILE A 100 14.52 -22.83 -4.90
CA ILE A 100 14.75 -22.25 -3.56
C ILE A 100 16.20 -22.47 -3.12
N GLU A 101 16.77 -23.66 -3.36
CA GLU A 101 18.18 -23.94 -3.10
C GLU A 101 19.10 -23.03 -3.94
N LYS A 102 18.75 -22.79 -5.21
CA LYS A 102 19.44 -21.83 -6.07
C LYS A 102 19.32 -20.40 -5.55
N ASN A 103 18.14 -19.97 -5.14
CA ASN A 103 17.91 -18.65 -4.53
C ASN A 103 18.78 -18.47 -3.28
N ALA A 104 18.90 -19.48 -2.42
CA ALA A 104 19.75 -19.43 -1.23
C ALA A 104 21.24 -19.25 -1.57
N SER A 105 21.72 -19.96 -2.59
CA SER A 105 23.09 -19.78 -3.10
C SER A 105 23.30 -18.38 -3.67
N GLN A 106 22.33 -17.84 -4.39
CA GLN A 106 22.42 -16.50 -4.99
C GLN A 106 22.37 -15.40 -3.95
N ILE A 107 21.49 -15.51 -2.96
CA ILE A 107 21.44 -14.61 -1.81
C ILE A 107 22.78 -14.59 -1.09
N SER A 108 23.43 -15.75 -0.92
CA SER A 108 24.77 -15.81 -0.33
C SER A 108 25.78 -15.00 -1.14
N GLY A 109 25.81 -15.15 -2.47
CA GLY A 109 26.67 -14.35 -3.34
C GLY A 109 26.34 -12.84 -3.30
N LEU A 110 25.06 -12.47 -3.24
CA LEU A 110 24.64 -11.07 -3.11
C LEU A 110 25.09 -10.47 -1.77
N ILE A 111 25.01 -11.23 -0.68
CA ILE A 111 25.45 -10.81 0.66
C ILE A 111 26.96 -10.50 0.69
N GLU A 112 27.77 -11.23 -0.07
CA GLU A 112 29.21 -10.97 -0.21
C GLU A 112 29.53 -9.64 -0.89
N THR A 113 28.60 -9.09 -1.69
CA THR A 113 28.76 -7.79 -2.36
C THR A 113 28.34 -6.59 -1.50
N LEU A 114 27.74 -6.83 -0.33
CA LEU A 114 27.22 -5.77 0.53
C LEU A 114 28.35 -4.88 1.05
N GLN A 115 28.08 -3.57 1.06
CA GLN A 115 28.99 -2.53 1.55
C GLN A 115 28.63 -2.15 2.99
N PRO A 116 29.51 -1.44 3.72
CA PRO A 116 29.29 -1.09 5.13
C PRO A 116 28.01 -0.29 5.41
N HIS A 117 27.49 0.47 4.44
CA HIS A 117 26.23 1.22 4.55
C HIS A 117 24.98 0.37 4.29
N HIS A 118 25.14 -0.92 4.01
CA HIS A 118 24.03 -1.84 3.78
C HIS A 118 23.66 -2.60 5.05
N ILE A 119 22.36 -2.59 5.36
CA ILE A 119 21.78 -3.50 6.35
C ILE A 119 20.79 -4.41 5.64
N ALA A 120 20.91 -5.72 5.86
CA ALA A 120 20.11 -6.71 5.14
C ALA A 120 19.24 -7.55 6.09
N GLY A 121 18.16 -8.09 5.55
CA GLY A 121 17.32 -9.10 6.18
C GLY A 121 16.82 -10.11 5.15
N LEU A 122 16.15 -11.16 5.62
CA LEU A 122 15.54 -12.20 4.80
C LEU A 122 14.12 -12.48 5.28
N ALA A 123 13.20 -12.61 4.35
CA ALA A 123 11.89 -13.19 4.57
C ALA A 123 11.59 -14.25 3.50
N SER A 124 10.61 -15.09 3.79
CA SER A 124 10.02 -16.01 2.83
C SER A 124 8.51 -15.84 2.84
N PHE A 125 7.83 -16.26 1.78
CA PHE A 125 6.37 -16.33 1.80
C PHE A 125 5.84 -17.53 1.03
N ASP A 126 4.71 -18.03 1.49
CA ASP A 126 3.80 -18.91 0.76
C ASP A 126 2.40 -18.24 0.74
N LYS A 127 1.57 -18.52 1.74
CA LYS A 127 0.37 -17.77 2.10
C LYS A 127 0.70 -16.53 2.92
N ASP A 128 1.67 -16.63 3.83
CA ASP A 128 2.02 -15.54 4.72
C ASP A 128 3.51 -15.21 4.71
N LEU A 129 3.83 -13.93 4.83
CA LEU A 129 5.20 -13.44 4.95
C LEU A 129 5.78 -13.81 6.32
N VAL A 130 6.88 -14.56 6.30
CA VAL A 130 7.65 -14.93 7.50
C VAL A 130 9.03 -14.31 7.42
N VAL A 131 9.34 -13.41 8.36
CA VAL A 131 10.69 -12.85 8.53
C VAL A 131 11.59 -13.93 9.12
N ARG A 132 12.57 -14.38 8.33
CA ARG A 132 13.55 -15.42 8.72
C ARG A 132 14.79 -14.83 9.38
N ALA A 133 15.20 -13.65 8.92
CA ALA A 133 16.25 -12.85 9.52
C ALA A 133 15.83 -11.37 9.48
N PRO A 134 15.67 -10.69 10.63
CA PRO A 134 15.33 -9.26 10.66
C PRO A 134 16.37 -8.40 9.92
N ILE A 135 15.94 -7.25 9.39
CA ILE A 135 16.84 -6.26 8.77
C ILE A 135 17.89 -5.81 9.81
N GLY A 136 19.16 -5.85 9.43
CA GLY A 136 20.30 -5.59 10.32
C GLY A 136 20.90 -6.84 10.96
N SER A 137 20.41 -8.03 10.60
CA SER A 137 21.06 -9.29 10.97
C SER A 137 22.45 -9.38 10.35
N ASN A 138 23.37 -10.09 11.02
CA ASN A 138 24.69 -10.34 10.43
C ASN A 138 24.58 -11.29 9.23
N ASN A 139 25.54 -11.19 8.32
CA ASN A 139 25.58 -11.94 7.06
C ASN A 139 25.43 -13.46 7.27
N ASN A 140 26.11 -14.04 8.27
CA ASN A 140 26.05 -15.48 8.53
C ASN A 140 24.64 -15.94 8.95
N THR A 141 23.91 -15.13 9.70
CA THR A 141 22.53 -15.42 10.12
C THR A 141 21.60 -15.44 8.91
N ILE A 142 21.77 -14.48 7.99
CA ILE A 142 20.96 -14.39 6.77
C ILE A 142 21.26 -15.59 5.86
N VAL A 143 22.54 -15.93 5.64
CA VAL A 143 22.96 -17.08 4.84
C VAL A 143 22.43 -18.40 5.43
N THR A 144 22.55 -18.58 6.74
CA THR A 144 22.02 -19.78 7.42
C THR A 144 20.50 -19.87 7.28
N ALA A 145 19.80 -18.75 7.43
CA ALA A 145 18.35 -18.69 7.26
C ALA A 145 17.92 -19.01 5.82
N ALA A 146 18.66 -18.49 4.82
CA ALA A 146 18.40 -18.78 3.40
C ALA A 146 18.61 -20.27 3.08
N ALA A 147 19.68 -20.88 3.60
CA ALA A 147 19.96 -22.30 3.42
C ALA A 147 18.93 -23.23 4.08
N SER A 148 18.13 -22.72 5.02
CA SER A 148 17.07 -23.48 5.72
C SER A 148 15.68 -23.33 5.09
N LEU A 149 15.56 -22.62 3.96
CA LEU A 149 14.28 -22.44 3.29
C LEU A 149 13.81 -23.74 2.66
N GLU A 150 12.52 -24.02 2.83
CA GLU A 150 11.86 -25.19 2.26
C GLU A 150 10.63 -24.74 1.46
N ALA A 151 10.37 -25.43 0.36
CA ALA A 151 9.16 -25.27 -0.42
C ALA A 151 7.92 -25.60 0.44
N SER A 152 6.93 -24.72 0.41
CA SER A 152 5.73 -24.78 1.24
C SER A 152 4.50 -24.25 0.47
N GLY A 153 3.31 -24.42 1.04
CA GLY A 153 2.08 -23.88 0.46
C GLY A 153 1.56 -24.60 -0.80
N LEU A 154 0.37 -24.22 -1.22
CA LEU A 154 -0.30 -24.73 -2.45
C LEU A 154 -0.69 -23.60 -3.41
N THR A 155 -0.68 -22.36 -2.95
CA THR A 155 -1.14 -21.17 -3.66
C THR A 155 -0.13 -20.04 -3.44
N THR A 156 -0.09 -19.08 -4.36
CA THR A 156 0.85 -17.96 -4.31
C THR A 156 0.11 -16.63 -4.13
N GLU A 157 0.12 -16.07 -2.92
CA GLU A 157 -0.41 -14.72 -2.63
C GLU A 157 0.72 -13.68 -2.80
N LEU A 158 1.16 -13.45 -4.04
CA LEU A 158 2.30 -12.61 -4.38
C LEU A 158 2.11 -11.15 -3.96
N TYR A 159 0.98 -10.53 -4.32
CA TYR A 159 0.77 -9.10 -4.11
C TYR A 159 0.61 -8.77 -2.63
N ARG A 160 -0.17 -9.58 -1.89
CA ARG A 160 -0.33 -9.42 -0.44
C ARG A 160 1.01 -9.52 0.29
N ASN A 161 1.82 -10.51 -0.05
CA ASN A 161 3.10 -10.72 0.61
C ASN A 161 4.16 -9.70 0.20
N ALA A 162 4.12 -9.18 -1.03
CA ALA A 162 4.92 -8.04 -1.44
C ALA A 162 4.59 -6.78 -0.61
N ILE A 163 3.30 -6.47 -0.39
CA ILE A 163 2.86 -5.35 0.47
C ILE A 163 3.39 -5.51 1.89
N LYS A 164 3.21 -6.69 2.50
CA LYS A 164 3.73 -6.98 3.85
C LYS A 164 5.26 -6.80 3.91
N ALA A 165 5.99 -7.20 2.87
CA ALA A 165 7.45 -7.03 2.81
C ALA A 165 7.87 -5.56 2.72
N ILE A 166 7.13 -4.78 1.93
CA ILE A 166 7.30 -3.33 1.83
C ILE A 166 7.04 -2.67 3.19
N GLU A 167 6.03 -3.10 3.94
CA GLU A 167 5.77 -2.59 5.30
C GLU A 167 6.90 -2.91 6.28
N VAL A 168 7.50 -4.10 6.19
CA VAL A 168 8.69 -4.47 6.99
C VAL A 168 9.85 -3.52 6.69
N LEU A 169 10.14 -3.26 5.42
CA LEU A 169 11.14 -2.27 4.99
C LEU A 169 10.75 -0.85 5.39
N GLY A 170 9.47 -0.50 5.31
CA GLY A 170 8.91 0.79 5.66
C GLY A 170 9.27 1.22 7.08
N ARG A 171 9.32 0.26 8.01
CA ARG A 171 9.69 0.44 9.43
C ARG A 171 11.20 0.59 9.68
N ALA A 172 12.06 0.26 8.71
CA ALA A 172 13.49 0.41 8.85
C ALA A 172 13.91 1.89 8.78
N ASN A 173 14.76 2.32 9.72
CA ASN A 173 15.35 3.66 9.70
C ASN A 173 16.54 3.68 8.72
N ALA A 174 16.25 3.91 7.45
CA ALA A 174 17.23 3.89 6.37
C ALA A 174 16.89 4.97 5.32
N ASP A 175 17.90 5.55 4.68
CA ASP A 175 17.77 6.53 3.61
C ASP A 175 17.19 5.91 2.33
N ARG A 176 17.54 4.65 2.07
CA ARG A 176 17.06 3.88 0.92
C ARG A 176 16.55 2.52 1.38
N LYS A 177 15.48 2.05 0.73
CA LYS A 177 14.84 0.78 1.04
C LYS A 177 14.69 -0.04 -0.24
N VAL A 178 15.22 -1.24 -0.24
CA VAL A 178 15.34 -2.10 -1.41
C VAL A 178 14.75 -3.47 -1.09
N LEU A 179 13.74 -3.87 -1.85
CA LEU A 179 13.17 -5.20 -1.82
C LEU A 179 13.78 -6.02 -2.96
N PHE A 180 14.38 -7.17 -2.67
CA PHE A 180 14.73 -8.18 -3.68
C PHE A 180 13.74 -9.32 -3.60
N LEU A 181 12.83 -9.42 -4.57
CA LEU A 181 11.76 -10.42 -4.61
C LEU A 181 12.11 -11.54 -5.59
N PHE A 182 12.33 -12.75 -5.09
CA PHE A 182 12.62 -13.94 -5.88
C PHE A 182 11.31 -14.72 -6.08
N SER A 183 10.80 -14.84 -7.31
CA SER A 183 9.52 -15.50 -7.59
C SER A 183 9.42 -15.99 -9.04
N ASP A 184 8.43 -16.83 -9.34
CA ASP A 184 8.03 -17.19 -10.70
C ASP A 184 6.95 -16.25 -11.27
N GLY A 185 6.51 -15.26 -10.47
CA GLY A 185 5.57 -14.22 -10.87
C GLY A 185 4.10 -14.64 -10.90
N GLN A 186 3.79 -15.86 -10.47
CA GLN A 186 2.40 -16.29 -10.31
C GLN A 186 1.76 -15.53 -9.15
N ALA A 187 0.55 -15.02 -9.39
CA ALA A 187 -0.23 -14.29 -8.41
C ALA A 187 -1.65 -14.84 -8.44
N GLU A 188 -2.05 -15.49 -7.35
CA GLU A 188 -3.39 -16.05 -7.14
C GLU A 188 -4.18 -15.20 -6.12
N ASP A 189 -3.69 -14.00 -5.80
CA ASP A 189 -4.35 -13.05 -4.91
C ASP A 189 -5.75 -12.69 -5.44
N MET A 190 -6.77 -12.87 -4.60
CA MET A 190 -8.14 -12.43 -4.91
C MET A 190 -8.44 -11.01 -4.47
N ALA A 191 -7.71 -10.49 -3.47
CA ALA A 191 -8.04 -9.24 -2.79
C ALA A 191 -6.98 -8.14 -2.96
N TYR A 192 -5.82 -8.48 -3.49
CA TYR A 192 -4.68 -7.58 -3.65
C TYR A 192 -4.25 -7.56 -5.11
N PHE A 193 -3.89 -6.39 -5.61
CA PHE A 193 -3.54 -6.18 -7.00
C PHE A 193 -2.18 -5.53 -7.14
N HIS A 194 -1.62 -5.65 -8.33
CA HIS A 194 -0.38 -5.00 -8.74
C HIS A 194 -0.29 -3.53 -8.30
N GLU A 195 -1.35 -2.75 -8.55
CA GLU A 195 -1.40 -1.32 -8.26
C GLU A 195 -1.31 -1.02 -6.75
N ASP A 196 -1.84 -1.91 -5.90
CA ASP A 196 -1.74 -1.77 -4.44
C ASP A 196 -0.27 -1.88 -4.00
N VAL A 197 0.48 -2.81 -4.60
CA VAL A 197 1.91 -2.97 -4.33
C VAL A 197 2.69 -1.71 -4.73
N ILE A 198 2.44 -1.18 -5.92
CA ILE A 198 3.13 0.03 -6.42
C ILE A 198 2.82 1.23 -5.55
N ASN A 199 1.55 1.43 -5.18
CA ASN A 199 1.15 2.55 -4.33
C ASN A 199 1.78 2.49 -2.94
N VAL A 200 1.85 1.31 -2.33
CA VAL A 200 2.51 1.14 -1.02
C VAL A 200 4.02 1.30 -1.15
N ALA A 201 4.65 0.76 -2.21
CA ALA A 201 6.08 0.90 -2.48
C ALA A 201 6.50 2.36 -2.63
N ARG A 202 5.81 3.13 -3.48
CA ARG A 202 6.09 4.56 -3.71
C ARG A 202 5.93 5.37 -2.44
N ARG A 203 4.82 5.16 -1.72
CA ARG A 203 4.53 5.84 -0.44
C ARG A 203 5.58 5.58 0.63
N GLN A 204 6.10 4.35 0.70
CA GLN A 204 7.13 3.96 1.67
C GLN A 204 8.57 4.24 1.19
N GLY A 205 8.74 4.73 -0.04
CA GLY A 205 10.04 4.94 -0.66
C GLY A 205 10.82 3.63 -0.88
N VAL A 206 10.13 2.53 -1.12
CA VAL A 206 10.70 1.21 -1.37
C VAL A 206 10.81 0.95 -2.86
N ILE A 207 11.99 0.54 -3.31
CA ILE A 207 12.21 0.05 -4.68
C ILE A 207 12.08 -1.46 -4.68
N ILE A 208 11.48 -2.01 -5.73
CA ILE A 208 11.30 -3.46 -5.87
C ILE A 208 12.21 -3.94 -6.99
N ASN A 209 13.21 -4.72 -6.66
CA ASN A 209 13.99 -5.48 -7.61
C ASN A 209 13.43 -6.91 -7.63
N THR A 210 12.97 -7.38 -8.78
CA THR A 210 12.43 -8.73 -8.89
C THR A 210 13.37 -9.64 -9.67
N LEU A 211 13.56 -10.85 -9.17
CA LEU A 211 14.33 -11.91 -9.81
C LEU A 211 13.35 -13.01 -10.22
N GLY A 212 13.20 -13.18 -11.53
CA GLY A 212 12.24 -14.08 -12.16
C GLY A 212 12.82 -15.47 -12.43
N PHE A 213 12.14 -16.50 -11.94
CA PHE A 213 12.53 -17.91 -12.10
C PHE A 213 11.43 -18.66 -12.85
N ALA A 214 11.51 -18.69 -14.17
CA ALA A 214 10.52 -19.38 -15.01
C ALA A 214 10.62 -20.90 -14.81
N ARG A 215 9.51 -21.56 -14.45
CA ARG A 215 9.48 -23.03 -14.35
C ARG A 215 9.37 -23.73 -15.70
N SER A 216 8.81 -23.04 -16.69
CA SER A 216 8.71 -23.52 -18.06
C SER A 216 8.48 -22.34 -19.00
N THR A 217 8.66 -22.57 -20.30
CA THR A 217 8.37 -21.59 -21.35
C THR A 217 6.90 -21.14 -21.36
N ALA A 218 5.97 -21.99 -20.93
CA ALA A 218 4.55 -21.65 -20.85
C ALA A 218 4.25 -20.73 -19.65
N LEU A 219 4.97 -20.91 -18.54
CA LEU A 219 4.79 -20.14 -17.31
C LEU A 219 5.62 -18.85 -17.26
N SER A 220 6.51 -18.61 -18.22
CA SER A 220 7.30 -17.37 -18.28
C SER A 220 6.44 -16.12 -18.52
N VAL A 221 5.19 -16.27 -18.97
CA VAL A 221 4.24 -15.16 -19.11
C VAL A 221 4.00 -14.48 -17.76
N SER A 222 3.95 -15.25 -16.67
CA SER A 222 3.74 -14.73 -15.31
C SER A 222 4.86 -13.80 -14.85
N LEU A 223 6.05 -13.89 -15.44
CA LEU A 223 7.16 -12.99 -15.14
C LEU A 223 6.89 -11.54 -15.54
N GLN A 224 5.92 -11.29 -16.43
CA GLN A 224 5.46 -9.93 -16.73
C GLN A 224 4.97 -9.20 -15.46
N THR A 225 4.37 -9.92 -14.51
CA THR A 225 4.00 -9.38 -13.21
C THR A 225 5.22 -8.81 -12.48
N LEU A 226 6.28 -9.60 -12.38
CA LEU A 226 7.52 -9.20 -11.72
C LEU A 226 8.21 -8.04 -12.43
N ARG A 227 8.27 -8.11 -13.76
CA ARG A 227 8.83 -7.05 -14.60
C ARG A 227 8.17 -5.71 -14.30
N ARG A 228 6.84 -5.68 -14.35
CA ARG A 228 6.07 -4.46 -14.08
C ARG A 228 6.29 -3.96 -12.66
N LEU A 229 6.31 -4.85 -11.66
CA LEU A 229 6.55 -4.45 -10.27
C LEU A 229 7.90 -3.74 -10.11
N SER A 230 8.92 -4.23 -10.81
CA SER A 230 10.23 -3.59 -10.81
C SER A 230 10.24 -2.26 -11.54
N GLU A 231 9.78 -2.23 -12.79
CA GLU A 231 9.82 -1.05 -13.64
C GLU A 231 9.00 0.10 -13.05
N GLU A 232 7.79 -0.18 -12.54
CA GLU A 232 6.88 0.84 -12.01
C GLU A 232 7.27 1.34 -10.60
N SER A 233 8.09 0.58 -9.86
CA SER A 233 8.68 1.00 -8.58
C SER A 233 10.08 1.62 -8.70
N GLY A 234 10.63 1.66 -9.92
CA GLY A 234 11.97 2.18 -10.21
C GLY A 234 13.11 1.25 -9.78
N GLY A 235 12.83 -0.04 -9.64
CA GLY A 235 13.82 -1.09 -9.46
C GLY A 235 14.16 -1.80 -10.78
N ILE A 236 14.74 -2.99 -10.67
CA ILE A 236 15.19 -3.78 -11.83
C ILE A 236 14.60 -5.18 -11.85
N TYR A 237 14.19 -5.60 -13.04
CA TYR A 237 13.81 -6.98 -13.33
C TYR A 237 15.01 -7.75 -13.89
N VAL A 238 15.28 -8.91 -13.31
CA VAL A 238 16.31 -9.84 -13.77
C VAL A 238 15.69 -11.21 -13.93
N GLU A 239 15.88 -11.81 -15.10
CA GLU A 239 15.41 -13.17 -15.38
C GLU A 239 16.57 -14.15 -15.24
N ALA A 240 16.35 -15.24 -14.52
CA ALA A 240 17.28 -16.34 -14.44
C ALA A 240 17.24 -17.19 -15.72
N ASP A 241 18.36 -17.84 -16.04
CA ASP A 241 18.42 -18.76 -17.17
C ASP A 241 17.68 -20.09 -16.88
N THR A 242 17.74 -21.03 -17.83
CA THR A 242 17.09 -22.35 -17.67
C THR A 242 17.69 -23.21 -16.57
N ASN A 243 18.87 -22.85 -16.03
CA ASN A 243 19.50 -23.50 -14.88
C ASN A 243 19.26 -22.71 -13.58
N TYR A 244 18.37 -21.71 -13.63
CA TYR A 244 18.06 -20.78 -12.56
C TYR A 244 19.25 -19.92 -12.14
N ASP A 245 20.24 -19.74 -13.01
CA ASP A 245 21.39 -18.89 -12.75
C ASP A 245 21.12 -17.45 -13.20
N LEU A 246 21.44 -16.48 -12.33
CA LEU A 246 21.30 -15.08 -12.64
C LEU A 246 22.44 -14.58 -13.56
N PRO A 247 22.19 -13.61 -14.44
CA PRO A 247 23.22 -13.05 -15.30
C PRO A 247 24.41 -12.48 -14.51
N ASN A 248 25.64 -12.79 -14.94
CA ASN A 248 26.88 -12.28 -14.33
C ASN A 248 26.94 -10.74 -14.29
N SER A 249 26.35 -10.08 -15.28
CA SER A 249 26.25 -8.61 -15.32
C SER A 249 25.51 -8.06 -14.10
N PHE A 250 24.46 -8.74 -13.64
CA PHE A 250 23.74 -8.39 -12.43
C PHE A 250 24.54 -8.75 -11.17
N ILE A 251 25.02 -9.99 -11.04
CA ILE A 251 25.71 -10.48 -9.83
C ILE A 251 26.93 -9.63 -9.49
N SER A 252 27.66 -9.13 -10.49
CA SER A 252 28.84 -8.29 -10.26
C SER A 252 28.53 -6.95 -9.59
N ARG A 253 27.30 -6.43 -9.76
CA ARG A 253 26.92 -5.05 -9.45
C ARG A 253 25.42 -4.93 -9.06
N PRO A 254 24.91 -5.72 -8.11
CA PRO A 254 23.47 -5.90 -7.90
C PRO A 254 22.77 -4.68 -7.28
N LEU A 255 23.54 -3.80 -6.63
CA LEU A 255 23.04 -2.63 -5.91
C LEU A 255 23.35 -1.31 -6.61
N VAL A 256 23.90 -1.34 -7.82
CA VAL A 256 24.32 -0.13 -8.52
C VAL A 256 23.18 0.86 -8.73
N ASN A 257 22.00 0.38 -9.10
CA ASN A 257 20.84 1.24 -9.26
C ASN A 257 20.30 1.73 -7.92
N SER A 258 20.56 0.99 -6.84
CA SER A 258 20.16 1.34 -5.46
C SER A 258 21.12 2.32 -4.78
N ASP A 259 22.37 2.41 -5.21
CA ASP A 259 23.43 3.22 -4.58
C ASP A 259 23.81 4.47 -5.37
N ARG A 260 23.15 4.75 -6.49
CA ARG A 260 23.43 5.93 -7.32
C ARG A 260 22.54 7.12 -7.09
N GLY A 261 23.07 8.29 -7.42
CA GLY A 261 22.36 9.56 -7.35
C GLY A 261 22.74 10.35 -6.13
N GLY A 262 21.79 11.05 -5.52
CA GLY A 262 22.13 12.03 -4.50
C GLY A 262 20.98 12.88 -4.02
N ARG A 263 21.33 13.96 -3.31
CA ARG A 263 20.42 15.00 -2.84
C ARG A 263 20.94 16.35 -3.26
N PHE A 264 20.04 17.28 -3.52
CA PHE A 264 20.39 18.67 -3.83
C PHE A 264 19.26 19.59 -3.42
N ILE A 265 19.59 20.87 -3.28
CA ILE A 265 18.63 21.91 -2.91
C ILE A 265 18.58 22.94 -4.02
N VAL A 266 17.37 23.28 -4.46
CA VAL A 266 17.10 24.39 -5.36
C VAL A 266 16.52 25.53 -4.53
N ASN A 267 17.18 26.68 -4.54
CA ASN A 267 16.64 27.90 -3.97
C ASN A 267 16.07 28.74 -5.11
N LEU A 268 14.73 28.84 -5.16
CA LEU A 268 14.01 29.63 -6.16
C LEU A 268 14.20 31.15 -5.94
N GLY A 269 14.57 31.55 -4.71
CA GLY A 269 14.90 32.93 -4.33
C GLY A 269 13.78 33.93 -4.63
N SER A 270 14.14 35.22 -4.67
CA SER A 270 13.29 36.30 -5.20
C SER A 270 13.28 36.33 -6.74
N SER A 271 13.87 35.33 -7.40
CA SER A 271 14.02 35.24 -8.86
C SER A 271 12.76 34.76 -9.57
N MET A 272 11.72 34.43 -8.81
CA MET A 272 10.45 33.94 -9.32
C MET A 272 9.46 35.09 -9.46
N ASP A 273 9.06 35.41 -10.69
CA ASP A 273 7.97 36.35 -10.90
C ASP A 273 6.66 35.76 -10.37
N VAL A 274 6.19 36.29 -9.24
CA VAL A 274 4.97 35.86 -8.51
C VAL A 274 3.70 36.17 -9.31
N THR A 275 3.79 36.87 -10.45
CA THR A 275 2.65 37.13 -11.34
C THR A 275 2.29 35.96 -12.26
N VAL A 276 3.17 34.95 -12.39
CA VAL A 276 2.91 33.75 -13.19
C VAL A 276 2.15 32.74 -12.32
N ASP A 277 0.96 32.34 -12.77
CA ASP A 277 0.20 31.26 -12.16
C ASP A 277 0.91 29.91 -12.44
N GLN A 278 1.38 29.24 -11.38
CA GLN A 278 2.15 27.99 -11.42
C GLN A 278 3.40 28.01 -12.31
N PRO A 279 4.50 28.66 -11.89
CA PRO A 279 5.75 28.60 -12.63
C PRO A 279 6.29 27.17 -12.73
N GLU A 280 6.94 26.86 -13.85
CA GLU A 280 7.55 25.56 -14.12
C GLU A 280 9.04 25.58 -13.76
N LEU A 281 9.50 24.56 -13.04
CA LEU A 281 10.91 24.29 -12.79
C LEU A 281 11.37 23.17 -13.71
N THR A 282 12.44 23.40 -14.46
CA THR A 282 13.08 22.37 -15.26
C THR A 282 14.45 22.03 -14.69
N LEU A 283 14.68 20.76 -14.39
CA LEU A 283 15.97 20.23 -13.94
C LEU A 283 16.67 19.53 -15.09
N ARG A 284 17.90 19.96 -15.38
CA ARG A 284 18.78 19.34 -16.38
C ARG A 284 19.97 18.68 -15.69
N PHE A 285 20.07 17.37 -15.84
CA PHE A 285 21.18 16.55 -15.36
C PHE A 285 22.13 16.28 -16.52
N THR A 286 23.36 16.77 -16.42
CA THR A 286 24.37 16.56 -17.46
C THR A 286 25.03 15.21 -17.25
N THR A 287 24.93 14.32 -18.25
CA THR A 287 25.64 13.03 -18.27
C THR A 287 26.76 13.04 -19.32
N THR A 288 27.53 11.96 -19.40
CA THR A 288 28.60 11.79 -20.39
C THR A 288 28.09 11.61 -21.82
N THR A 289 26.85 11.16 -22.02
CA THR A 289 26.30 10.94 -23.38
C THR A 289 25.22 11.94 -23.75
N GLN A 290 24.15 12.04 -22.96
CA GLN A 290 22.98 12.86 -23.27
C GLN A 290 22.33 13.38 -21.98
N PRO A 291 22.00 14.67 -21.91
CA PRO A 291 21.36 15.21 -20.72
C PRO A 291 20.00 14.57 -20.45
N ILE A 292 19.66 14.48 -19.17
CA ILE A 292 18.33 14.11 -18.69
C ILE A 292 17.63 15.40 -18.27
N THR A 293 16.43 15.65 -18.80
CA THR A 293 15.65 16.85 -18.47
C THR A 293 14.32 16.43 -17.87
N VAL A 294 13.98 17.02 -16.74
CA VAL A 294 12.71 16.77 -16.03
C VAL A 294 12.07 18.11 -15.69
N SER A 295 10.80 18.28 -16.03
CA SER A 295 10.07 19.54 -15.84
C SER A 295 8.81 19.30 -15.01
N PHE A 296 8.53 20.18 -14.05
CA PHE A 296 7.34 20.09 -13.21
C PHE A 296 6.90 21.46 -12.68
N PRO A 297 5.59 21.64 -12.42
CA PRO A 297 5.07 22.86 -11.82
C PRO A 297 5.51 22.96 -10.35
N VAL A 298 5.78 24.18 -9.89
CA VAL A 298 6.10 24.46 -8.48
C VAL A 298 5.13 25.50 -7.93
N LYS A 299 4.76 25.36 -6.65
CA LYS A 299 3.90 26.36 -6.01
C LYS A 299 4.76 27.52 -5.54
N VAL A 300 4.14 28.69 -5.44
CA VAL A 300 4.78 29.90 -4.92
C VAL A 300 3.93 30.37 -3.75
N PRO A 301 4.50 30.60 -2.55
CA PRO A 301 3.75 31.14 -1.44
C PRO A 301 3.13 32.49 -1.83
N ALA A 302 1.81 32.61 -1.69
CA ALA A 302 1.16 33.91 -1.82
C ALA A 302 1.72 34.86 -0.73
N PRO A 303 1.90 36.16 -1.02
CA PRO A 303 2.35 37.11 -0.02
C PRO A 303 1.43 37.07 1.21
N GLU A 304 2.03 37.02 2.41
CA GLU A 304 1.31 36.96 3.68
C GLU A 304 0.35 38.15 3.79
N ILE A 305 -0.95 37.89 3.66
CA ILE A 305 -1.98 38.88 3.98
C ILE A 305 -2.08 38.90 5.50
N VAL A 306 -1.46 39.90 6.14
CA VAL A 306 -1.62 40.14 7.57
C VAL A 306 -3.11 40.38 7.86
N PRO A 307 -3.80 39.51 8.60
CA PRO A 307 -5.22 39.72 8.90
C PRO A 307 -5.36 40.91 9.86
N PRO A 308 -6.35 41.80 9.67
CA PRO A 308 -6.63 42.87 10.62
C PRO A 308 -7.06 42.29 11.98
N PRO A 309 -6.77 42.98 13.09
CA PRO A 309 -7.05 42.48 14.44
C PRO A 309 -8.55 42.23 14.63
N SER A 310 -8.90 41.02 15.07
CA SER A 310 -10.26 40.59 15.35
C SER A 310 -10.83 41.28 16.60
N GLN A 311 -12.02 41.87 16.48
CA GLN A 311 -12.80 42.40 17.60
C GLN A 311 -13.45 41.26 18.41
N PRO A 312 -13.66 41.44 19.73
CA PRO A 312 -14.25 40.40 20.57
C PRO A 312 -15.75 40.26 20.30
N VAL A 313 -16.20 39.04 20.03
CA VAL A 313 -17.63 38.70 19.91
C VAL A 313 -18.22 38.41 21.30
N ALA A 314 -19.33 39.06 21.63
CA ALA A 314 -20.07 38.88 22.88
C ALA A 314 -20.94 37.61 22.87
N LEU A 315 -21.05 36.96 24.03
CA LEU A 315 -21.88 35.78 24.29
C LEU A 315 -23.39 36.11 24.29
N PRO A 316 -24.27 35.20 23.83
CA PRO A 316 -25.72 35.36 23.98
C PRO A 316 -26.23 34.89 25.35
N PRO A 317 -27.41 35.35 25.79
CA PRO A 317 -27.93 35.09 27.13
C PRO A 317 -28.75 33.80 27.24
N VAL A 318 -28.78 33.29 28.46
CA VAL A 318 -29.56 32.13 28.94
C VAL A 318 -31.06 32.46 29.00
N ILE A 319 -31.91 31.57 28.48
CA ILE A 319 -33.37 31.61 28.67
C ILE A 319 -33.81 30.38 29.46
N ASN A 320 -34.67 30.61 30.45
CA ASN A 320 -35.12 29.66 31.46
C ASN A 320 -36.66 29.67 31.48
N VAL A 321 -37.36 28.54 31.26
CA VAL A 321 -38.78 28.32 31.68
C VAL A 321 -39.17 26.81 31.62
N PRO A 322 -40.31 26.32 32.19
CA PRO A 322 -40.33 25.39 33.33
C PRO A 322 -41.09 24.05 33.07
N GLN A 323 -41.07 23.14 34.06
CA GLN A 323 -42.02 22.03 34.28
C GLN A 323 -43.17 22.47 35.22
N PRO A 324 -44.35 21.80 35.39
CA PRO A 324 -44.64 20.35 35.29
C PRO A 324 -46.00 19.99 34.60
N THR A 325 -46.44 18.73 34.43
CA THR A 325 -47.28 17.98 35.40
C THR A 325 -47.58 16.53 34.92
N VAL A 326 -47.31 15.55 35.81
CA VAL A 326 -47.95 14.26 36.17
C VAL A 326 -48.97 13.59 35.21
N VAL A 327 -48.80 12.27 34.95
CA VAL A 327 -49.72 11.13 35.29
C VAL A 327 -49.00 9.77 35.04
N MET A 328 -49.04 8.85 36.04
CA MET A 328 -48.75 7.40 35.90
C MET A 328 -50.06 6.61 35.71
N PRO A 329 -50.06 5.35 35.22
CA PRO A 329 -49.93 4.23 36.18
C PRO A 329 -49.16 2.97 35.68
N SER A 330 -48.90 2.13 36.68
CA SER A 330 -48.18 0.87 36.84
C SER A 330 -48.65 -0.38 36.06
N ARG A 331 -47.72 -1.32 35.78
CA ARG A 331 -47.87 -2.76 36.11
C ARG A 331 -46.54 -3.54 36.10
N GLU A 332 -46.44 -4.53 36.99
CA GLU A 332 -45.31 -5.37 37.40
C GLU A 332 -44.91 -6.51 36.43
N PRO A 333 -43.75 -7.20 36.64
CA PRO A 333 -43.11 -8.09 35.67
C PRO A 333 -43.42 -9.58 35.89
N GLU A 334 -43.23 -10.40 34.85
CA GLU A 334 -43.21 -11.87 34.98
C GLU A 334 -41.90 -12.46 34.42
N TYR A 335 -41.36 -13.38 35.22
CA TYR A 335 -40.11 -14.11 35.08
C TYR A 335 -40.40 -15.55 34.66
N VAL A 336 -39.58 -16.14 33.79
CA VAL A 336 -39.44 -17.61 33.73
C VAL A 336 -38.10 -18.02 33.13
N ASP A 337 -37.29 -18.69 33.95
CA ASP A 337 -36.30 -19.70 33.55
C ASP A 337 -37.01 -21.05 33.38
N TYR A 338 -36.50 -21.96 32.56
CA TYR A 338 -36.22 -23.36 32.95
C TYR A 338 -35.38 -24.08 31.88
N LEU A 339 -34.29 -24.66 32.36
CA LEU A 339 -33.44 -25.66 31.71
C LEU A 339 -34.03 -27.06 31.95
N LEU A 340 -34.04 -27.96 30.95
CA LEU A 340 -33.43 -29.31 30.97
C LEU A 340 -34.02 -30.31 29.93
N TRP A 341 -33.10 -31.11 29.35
CA TRP A 341 -33.25 -32.50 28.84
C TRP A 341 -33.82 -32.65 27.41
N TYR A 342 -33.37 -33.48 26.45
CA TYR A 342 -32.62 -34.76 26.33
C TYR A 342 -31.84 -34.72 24.97
N GLY A 343 -30.65 -35.30 24.76
CA GLY A 343 -30.24 -36.66 25.10
C GLY A 343 -30.89 -37.69 24.16
N VAL A 344 -30.59 -37.64 22.84
CA VAL A 344 -30.96 -38.55 21.70
C VAL A 344 -31.06 -37.84 20.31
N PRO A 345 -31.19 -36.50 20.14
CA PRO A 345 -31.28 -35.87 18.80
C PRO A 345 -29.98 -35.80 17.97
N GLY A 346 -28.80 -36.04 18.56
CA GLY A 346 -27.51 -35.72 17.93
C GLY A 346 -27.16 -36.54 16.68
N ALA A 347 -27.51 -37.83 16.64
CA ALA A 347 -27.16 -38.70 15.52
C ALA A 347 -28.03 -38.46 14.27
N LEU A 348 -29.29 -38.08 14.46
CA LEU A 348 -30.20 -37.68 13.38
C LEU A 348 -29.82 -36.30 12.81
N PHE A 349 -29.33 -35.39 13.66
CA PHE A 349 -28.87 -34.08 13.22
C PHE A 349 -27.63 -34.17 12.32
N ILE A 350 -26.69 -35.07 12.62
CA ILE A 350 -25.47 -35.27 11.81
C ILE A 350 -25.79 -35.88 10.43
N LEU A 351 -26.73 -36.83 10.35
CA LEU A 351 -27.17 -37.41 9.07
C LEU A 351 -27.93 -36.40 8.19
N ILE A 352 -28.72 -35.52 8.81
CA ILE A 352 -29.38 -34.40 8.12
C ILE A 352 -28.34 -33.38 7.63
N LEU A 353 -27.30 -33.09 8.41
CA LEU A 353 -26.23 -32.19 8.00
C LEU A 353 -25.41 -32.74 6.83
N LEU A 354 -25.08 -34.03 6.82
CA LEU A 354 -24.32 -34.65 5.72
C LEU A 354 -25.10 -34.69 4.41
N THR A 355 -26.41 -34.91 4.47
CA THR A 355 -27.28 -34.88 3.28
C THR A 355 -27.54 -33.46 2.76
N LEU A 356 -27.64 -32.47 3.66
CA LEU A 356 -27.69 -31.06 3.28
C LEU A 356 -26.36 -30.55 2.71
N PHE A 357 -25.23 -31.05 3.22
CA PHE A 357 -23.90 -30.69 2.73
C PHE A 357 -23.64 -31.23 1.33
N THR A 358 -24.05 -32.46 1.03
CA THR A 358 -23.96 -33.02 -0.33
C THR A 358 -24.88 -32.30 -1.32
N LEU A 359 -26.09 -31.91 -0.90
CA LEU A 359 -26.98 -31.06 -1.69
C LEU A 359 -26.42 -29.64 -1.90
N TYR A 360 -25.75 -29.06 -0.90
CA TYR A 360 -25.08 -27.76 -1.00
C TYR A 360 -23.92 -27.78 -2.01
N MET A 361 -23.10 -28.82 -2.00
CA MET A 361 -22.00 -28.98 -2.97
C MET A 361 -22.51 -29.17 -4.41
N LEU A 362 -23.69 -29.77 -4.57
CA LEU A 362 -24.36 -29.88 -5.88
C LEU A 362 -25.12 -28.61 -6.30
N SER A 363 -25.29 -27.65 -5.39
CA SER A 363 -26.10 -26.43 -5.58
C SER A 363 -25.27 -25.18 -5.89
N LYS A 364 -23.95 -25.26 -6.05
CA LYS A 364 -23.10 -24.10 -6.35
C LYS A 364 -23.39 -23.55 -7.77
N LYS A 365 -24.46 -22.75 -7.86
CA LYS A 365 -24.84 -21.95 -9.03
C LYS A 365 -24.23 -20.56 -8.89
N GLU A 366 -23.86 -19.96 -10.02
CA GLU A 366 -23.24 -18.64 -10.14
C GLU A 366 -23.93 -17.57 -9.28
N LYS A 367 -23.13 -16.85 -8.49
CA LYS A 367 -23.59 -15.80 -7.55
C LYS A 367 -24.05 -14.57 -8.36
N HIS A 368 -25.29 -14.15 -8.19
CA HIS A 368 -25.85 -12.95 -8.82
C HIS A 368 -26.02 -11.83 -7.79
N ILE A 369 -25.23 -10.77 -7.91
CA ILE A 369 -25.45 -9.51 -7.18
C ILE A 369 -26.51 -8.71 -7.94
N LYS A 370 -27.70 -8.54 -7.35
CA LYS A 370 -28.77 -7.71 -7.93
C LYS A 370 -28.81 -6.36 -7.23
N GLN A 371 -28.61 -5.29 -8.00
CA GLN A 371 -28.99 -3.94 -7.57
C GLN A 371 -30.50 -3.87 -7.36
N GLY A 372 -30.93 -3.28 -6.25
CA GLY A 372 -32.28 -2.71 -6.16
C GLY A 372 -32.39 -1.61 -7.22
N ASN A 373 -33.47 -1.64 -8.02
CA ASN A 373 -33.70 -0.68 -9.10
C ASN A 373 -33.81 0.76 -8.54
N VAL A 374 -32.69 1.48 -8.50
CA VAL A 374 -32.65 2.93 -8.35
C VAL A 374 -31.93 3.47 -9.58
N THR A 375 -32.61 4.32 -10.34
CA THR A 375 -32.07 4.95 -11.55
C THR A 375 -31.03 6.01 -11.13
N TYR A 376 -29.74 5.67 -11.14
CA TYR A 376 -28.63 6.52 -10.70
C TYR A 376 -28.23 7.61 -11.72
N ALA A 377 -29.16 8.48 -12.10
CA ALA A 377 -28.88 9.53 -13.08
C ALA A 377 -28.61 10.93 -12.50
N GLU A 378 -28.70 11.15 -11.18
CA GLU A 378 -28.71 12.54 -10.66
C GLU A 378 -27.99 12.82 -9.33
N VAL A 379 -27.34 11.84 -8.68
CA VAL A 379 -26.63 12.07 -7.41
C VAL A 379 -25.15 11.70 -7.55
N LYS A 380 -24.27 12.68 -7.31
CA LYS A 380 -22.82 12.45 -7.23
C LYS A 380 -22.53 11.49 -6.06
N PRO A 381 -21.95 10.30 -6.30
CA PRO A 381 -21.63 9.37 -5.22
C PRO A 381 -20.63 9.98 -4.24
N LEU A 382 -20.75 9.61 -2.97
CA LEU A 382 -19.88 10.07 -1.88
C LEU A 382 -18.60 9.24 -1.80
N ALA A 383 -18.68 7.96 -2.17
CA ALA A 383 -17.59 6.99 -2.27
C ALA A 383 -18.03 5.81 -3.14
N TYR A 384 -17.18 4.80 -3.31
CA TYR A 384 -17.44 3.58 -4.05
C TYR A 384 -16.91 2.37 -3.28
N LEU A 385 -17.60 1.25 -3.43
CA LEU A 385 -17.11 -0.08 -3.10
C LEU A 385 -16.87 -0.82 -4.41
N VAL A 386 -15.67 -1.34 -4.62
CA VAL A 386 -15.32 -2.06 -5.85
C VAL A 386 -15.17 -3.53 -5.53
N SER A 387 -15.89 -4.44 -6.21
CA SER A 387 -15.66 -5.88 -6.02
C SER A 387 -14.27 -6.27 -6.48
N GLN A 388 -13.63 -7.17 -5.75
CA GLN A 388 -12.29 -7.68 -6.10
C GLN A 388 -12.37 -9.01 -6.88
N ASP A 389 -13.54 -9.34 -7.44
CA ASP A 389 -13.69 -10.45 -8.39
C ASP A 389 -13.32 -10.04 -9.82
N GLU A 390 -13.31 -10.99 -10.75
CA GLU A 390 -12.96 -10.75 -12.17
C GLU A 390 -13.79 -9.64 -12.83
N LYS A 391 -15.01 -9.38 -12.32
CA LYS A 391 -15.94 -8.41 -12.89
C LYS A 391 -15.66 -6.97 -12.45
N ARG A 392 -14.91 -6.76 -11.35
CA ARG A 392 -14.60 -5.45 -10.78
C ARG A 392 -15.77 -4.47 -10.77
N GLN A 393 -16.92 -4.96 -10.31
CA GLN A 393 -18.13 -4.18 -10.28
C GLN A 393 -18.04 -3.06 -9.24
N GLU A 394 -18.36 -1.85 -9.66
CA GLU A 394 -18.43 -0.69 -8.78
C GLU A 394 -19.83 -0.52 -8.18
N PHE A 395 -19.88 -0.28 -6.88
CA PHE A 395 -21.08 0.02 -6.11
C PHE A 395 -20.97 1.43 -5.55
N PRO A 396 -21.69 2.42 -6.12
CA PRO A 396 -21.62 3.80 -5.65
C PRO A 396 -22.31 3.93 -4.29
N VAL A 397 -21.62 4.52 -3.32
CA VAL A 397 -22.19 4.89 -2.01
C VAL A 397 -22.82 6.27 -2.14
N THR A 398 -24.15 6.33 -2.26
CA THR A 398 -24.85 7.59 -2.59
C THR A 398 -25.52 8.28 -1.39
N THR A 399 -25.64 7.60 -0.26
CA THR A 399 -26.24 8.14 0.98
C THR A 399 -25.27 8.10 2.15
N ALA A 400 -25.53 8.93 3.16
CA ALA A 400 -24.71 9.00 4.37
C ALA A 400 -24.75 7.71 5.21
N THR A 401 -25.80 6.90 5.08
CA THR A 401 -25.87 5.55 5.65
C THR A 401 -26.09 4.57 4.51
N TRP A 402 -25.22 3.57 4.39
CA TRP A 402 -25.23 2.57 3.33
C TRP A 402 -25.11 1.17 3.92
N ARG A 403 -26.14 0.34 3.75
CA ARG A 403 -26.20 -1.00 4.34
C ARG A 403 -25.84 -2.06 3.32
N ILE A 404 -25.17 -3.10 3.82
CA ILE A 404 -24.71 -4.24 3.05
C ILE A 404 -25.28 -5.50 3.71
N GLY A 405 -25.93 -6.36 2.94
CA GLY A 405 -26.46 -7.61 3.46
C GLY A 405 -27.25 -8.41 2.44
N ARG A 406 -27.69 -9.61 2.83
CA ARG A 406 -28.44 -10.50 1.92
C ARG A 406 -29.90 -10.10 1.72
N SER A 407 -30.47 -9.34 2.65
CA SER A 407 -31.87 -8.93 2.56
C SER A 407 -32.03 -7.76 1.58
N GLN A 408 -33.20 -7.70 0.92
CA GLN A 408 -33.48 -6.68 -0.11
C GLN A 408 -33.68 -5.25 0.45
N ASP A 409 -33.70 -5.09 1.77
CA ASP A 409 -33.80 -3.79 2.45
C ASP A 409 -32.44 -3.09 2.63
N ASN A 410 -31.36 -3.66 2.09
CA ASN A 410 -30.02 -3.06 2.06
C ASN A 410 -29.77 -2.36 0.72
N GLU A 411 -29.03 -1.26 0.76
CA GLU A 411 -28.60 -0.55 -0.44
C GLU A 411 -27.70 -1.42 -1.33
N MET A 412 -26.80 -2.20 -0.73
CA MET A 412 -26.05 -3.26 -1.41
C MET A 412 -26.59 -4.63 -0.98
N THR A 413 -27.43 -5.22 -1.84
CA THR A 413 -27.96 -6.57 -1.63
C THR A 413 -27.01 -7.61 -2.22
N VAL A 414 -26.55 -8.55 -1.41
CA VAL A 414 -25.68 -9.64 -1.87
C VAL A 414 -26.28 -11.01 -1.58
N ASP A 415 -26.61 -11.75 -2.64
CA ASP A 415 -27.24 -13.07 -2.54
C ASP A 415 -26.21 -14.17 -2.22
N ASP A 416 -25.76 -14.19 -0.96
CA ASP A 416 -24.79 -15.16 -0.47
C ASP A 416 -25.13 -15.65 0.95
N SER A 417 -25.13 -16.97 1.16
CA SER A 417 -25.43 -17.58 2.46
C SER A 417 -24.42 -17.23 3.57
N SER A 418 -23.18 -16.87 3.22
CA SER A 418 -22.16 -16.38 4.14
C SER A 418 -22.46 -14.94 4.63
N ILE A 419 -23.45 -14.26 4.05
CA ILE A 419 -23.79 -12.88 4.37
C ILE A 419 -25.11 -12.82 5.17
N SER A 420 -25.04 -12.17 6.33
CA SER A 420 -26.19 -11.91 7.19
C SER A 420 -27.21 -10.98 6.51
N ARG A 421 -28.48 -11.03 6.94
CA ARG A 421 -29.55 -10.21 6.35
C ARG A 421 -29.22 -8.72 6.39
N ARG A 422 -28.65 -8.25 7.49
CA ARG A 422 -28.02 -6.93 7.65
C ARG A 422 -26.63 -7.21 8.20
N HIS A 423 -25.61 -7.15 7.35
CA HIS A 423 -24.27 -7.61 7.69
C HIS A 423 -23.40 -6.45 8.16
N ALA A 424 -23.29 -5.42 7.32
CA ALA A 424 -22.48 -4.26 7.58
C ALA A 424 -23.23 -2.97 7.27
N GLU A 425 -22.79 -1.87 7.87
CA GLU A 425 -23.31 -0.54 7.62
C GLU A 425 -22.15 0.45 7.54
N ILE A 426 -22.09 1.23 6.46
CA ILE A 426 -21.15 2.33 6.29
C ILE A 426 -21.88 3.64 6.59
N ASN A 427 -21.35 4.41 7.54
CA ASN A 427 -21.85 5.74 7.87
C ASN A 427 -20.81 6.81 7.52
N ARG A 428 -21.24 7.87 6.84
CA ARG A 428 -20.46 9.07 6.60
C ARG A 428 -20.78 10.10 7.69
N GLU A 429 -19.78 10.39 8.51
CA GLU A 429 -19.87 11.37 9.60
C GLU A 429 -19.88 12.81 9.05
N SER A 430 -20.29 13.77 9.88
CA SER A 430 -20.37 15.19 9.49
C SER A 430 -19.01 15.81 9.15
N ASN A 431 -17.91 15.23 9.65
CA ASN A 431 -16.55 15.62 9.33
C ASN A 431 -16.04 15.04 7.99
N GLY A 432 -16.88 14.27 7.29
CA GLY A 432 -16.57 13.65 5.99
C GLY A 432 -15.99 12.24 6.06
N GLN A 433 -15.66 11.73 7.25
CA GLN A 433 -15.09 10.39 7.41
C GLN A 433 -16.13 9.29 7.19
N PHE A 434 -15.70 8.18 6.59
CA PHE A 434 -16.52 6.98 6.46
C PHE A 434 -16.16 5.98 7.57
N ILE A 435 -17.18 5.37 8.16
CA ILE A 435 -17.02 4.39 9.23
C ILE A 435 -17.87 3.17 8.89
N ILE A 436 -17.25 2.00 8.81
CA ILE A 436 -17.95 0.73 8.68
C ILE A 436 -18.21 0.11 10.05
N TYR A 437 -19.40 -0.45 10.21
CA TYR A 437 -19.87 -1.15 11.40
C TYR A 437 -20.29 -2.58 11.05
N ASP A 438 -19.88 -3.55 11.86
CA ASP A 438 -20.49 -4.88 11.86
C ASP A 438 -21.84 -4.79 12.61
N ARG A 439 -22.93 -5.21 11.97
CA ARG A 439 -24.29 -5.16 12.54
C ARG A 439 -24.67 -6.47 13.24
N GLY A 440 -23.70 -7.13 13.86
CA GLY A 440 -23.88 -8.39 14.56
C GLY A 440 -23.99 -9.56 13.58
N SER A 441 -23.19 -9.52 12.52
CA SER A 441 -23.20 -10.55 11.49
C SER A 441 -22.66 -11.88 12.03
N THR A 442 -23.06 -12.97 11.39
CA THR A 442 -22.63 -14.32 11.79
C THR A 442 -21.13 -14.56 11.54
N ASN A 443 -20.59 -14.08 10.42
CA ASN A 443 -19.20 -14.31 10.03
C ASN A 443 -18.24 -13.19 10.44
N GLY A 444 -18.78 -12.03 10.83
CA GLY A 444 -18.02 -10.82 11.12
C GLY A 444 -17.71 -10.01 9.87
N VAL A 445 -17.33 -8.74 10.09
CA VAL A 445 -16.70 -7.89 9.07
C VAL A 445 -15.20 -7.85 9.35
N TYR A 446 -14.38 -7.98 8.31
CA TYR A 446 -12.94 -7.79 8.42
C TYR A 446 -12.52 -6.62 7.55
N VAL A 447 -11.56 -5.83 8.04
CA VAL A 447 -10.90 -4.80 7.24
C VAL A 447 -9.40 -5.04 7.32
N ASN A 448 -8.77 -5.22 6.15
CA ASN A 448 -7.35 -5.56 6.02
C ASN A 448 -6.96 -6.74 6.96
N ASP A 449 -7.63 -7.87 6.81
CA ASP A 449 -7.48 -9.12 7.60
C ASP A 449 -7.83 -9.01 9.10
N ASN A 450 -8.23 -7.85 9.61
CA ASN A 450 -8.57 -7.67 11.02
C ASN A 450 -10.09 -7.68 11.22
N LYS A 451 -10.60 -8.53 12.12
CA LYS A 451 -12.02 -8.53 12.48
C LYS A 451 -12.38 -7.26 13.23
N ILE A 452 -13.44 -6.56 12.78
CA ILE A 452 -13.86 -5.28 13.35
C ILE A 452 -15.29 -5.35 13.90
N ASN A 453 -15.56 -4.51 14.91
CA ASN A 453 -16.94 -4.10 15.24
C ASN A 453 -17.26 -2.73 14.62
N LYS A 454 -16.23 -1.88 14.50
CA LYS A 454 -16.24 -0.54 13.90
C LYS A 454 -14.85 -0.25 13.35
N HIS A 455 -14.75 0.37 12.17
CA HIS A 455 -13.48 0.82 11.59
C HIS A 455 -13.68 2.11 10.79
N VAL A 456 -12.73 3.04 10.89
CA VAL A 456 -12.73 4.26 10.06
C VAL A 456 -12.08 3.89 8.72
N LEU A 457 -12.85 3.91 7.65
CA LEU A 457 -12.40 3.52 6.33
C LEU A 457 -11.42 4.54 5.77
N SER A 458 -10.33 4.05 5.20
CA SER A 458 -9.35 4.80 4.44
C SER A 458 -9.33 4.35 2.98
N GLU A 459 -8.87 5.23 2.09
CA GLU A 459 -8.69 4.93 0.67
C GLU A 459 -7.89 3.62 0.48
N GLY A 460 -8.45 2.68 -0.28
CA GLY A 460 -7.84 1.38 -0.58
C GLY A 460 -8.12 0.29 0.45
N ASP A 461 -8.82 0.57 1.57
CA ASP A 461 -9.15 -0.46 2.56
C ASP A 461 -9.91 -1.63 1.92
N ILE A 462 -9.45 -2.86 2.19
CA ILE A 462 -10.11 -4.09 1.76
C ILE A 462 -11.06 -4.56 2.86
N ILE A 463 -12.35 -4.58 2.53
CA ILE A 463 -13.44 -5.00 3.38
C ILE A 463 -13.84 -6.42 2.97
N GLU A 464 -13.73 -7.37 3.89
CA GLU A 464 -14.21 -8.73 3.73
C GLU A 464 -15.52 -8.93 4.51
N ILE A 465 -16.55 -9.39 3.79
CA ILE A 465 -17.90 -9.67 4.30
C ILE A 465 -18.35 -11.02 3.75
N GLY A 466 -18.24 -12.07 4.57
CA GLY A 466 -18.43 -13.44 4.07
C GLY A 466 -17.37 -13.77 3.02
N ASP A 467 -17.77 -14.39 1.90
CA ASP A 467 -16.85 -14.76 0.81
C ASP A 467 -16.55 -13.61 -0.18
N ILE A 468 -16.77 -12.35 0.21
CA ILE A 468 -16.72 -11.20 -0.71
C ILE A 468 -15.74 -10.17 -0.20
N PHE A 469 -14.88 -9.73 -1.11
CA PHE A 469 -13.88 -8.69 -0.90
C PHE A 469 -14.29 -7.43 -1.68
N LEU A 470 -14.37 -6.31 -0.96
CA LEU A 470 -14.73 -5.01 -1.49
C LEU A 470 -13.63 -4.02 -1.14
N ARG A 471 -13.10 -3.30 -2.14
CA ARG A 471 -12.18 -2.18 -1.89
C ARG A 471 -12.96 -0.89 -1.75
N PHE A 472 -12.66 -0.11 -0.72
CA PHE A 472 -13.23 1.22 -0.51
C PHE A 472 -12.42 2.30 -1.25
N THR A 473 -13.10 3.22 -1.94
CA THR A 473 -12.48 4.39 -2.60
C THR A 473 -13.38 5.62 -2.57
N GLU A 474 -12.82 6.81 -2.35
CA GLU A 474 -13.53 8.09 -2.43
C GLU A 474 -13.50 8.70 -3.84
N HIS A 475 -12.68 8.17 -4.76
CA HIS A 475 -12.48 8.73 -6.10
C HIS A 475 -12.85 7.74 -7.21
N PRO A 476 -13.87 8.05 -8.05
CA PRO A 476 -14.30 7.15 -9.15
C PRO A 476 -13.32 7.02 -10.33
N ARG A 477 -12.13 7.64 -10.29
CA ARG A 477 -11.37 7.97 -11.52
C ARG A 477 -9.94 7.47 -11.61
N ASP A 478 -9.46 6.66 -10.67
CA ASP A 478 -8.11 6.10 -10.78
C ASP A 478 -8.05 4.80 -11.62
N PHE A 479 -9.12 4.46 -12.34
CA PHE A 479 -9.25 3.21 -13.11
C PHE A 479 -9.23 3.34 -14.65
N GLN A 480 -8.86 4.49 -15.21
CA GLN A 480 -8.54 4.62 -16.63
C GLN A 480 -7.04 4.81 -16.87
N LEU A 481 -6.29 3.71 -16.76
CA LEU A 481 -5.02 3.52 -17.47
C LEU A 481 -4.79 2.04 -17.83
N GLY A 482 -5.90 1.33 -18.07
CA GLY A 482 -5.90 -0.05 -18.52
C GLY A 482 -6.94 -0.28 -19.59
N GLU A 483 -6.83 0.41 -20.74
CA GLU A 483 -7.43 -0.04 -22.01
C GLU A 483 -7.02 0.76 -23.28
N ASP A 484 -5.89 1.48 -23.32
CA ASP A 484 -5.36 2.05 -24.57
C ASP A 484 -4.17 1.27 -25.18
N THR A 485 -3.83 0.10 -24.63
CA THR A 485 -2.81 -0.80 -25.22
C THR A 485 -3.39 -1.79 -26.23
N ALA A 486 -4.52 -1.47 -26.87
CA ALA A 486 -5.03 -2.20 -28.03
C ALA A 486 -4.71 -1.41 -29.32
N MET A 487 -3.75 -1.95 -30.07
CA MET A 487 -3.42 -1.63 -31.48
C MET A 487 -2.44 -0.48 -31.75
N MET A 488 -1.17 -0.67 -31.37
CA MET A 488 -0.08 -0.36 -32.32
C MET A 488 0.35 -1.64 -33.01
N GLN A 489 -0.27 -1.89 -34.18
CA GLN A 489 0.20 -2.90 -35.13
C GLN A 489 1.65 -2.60 -35.52
N THR A 490 2.51 -3.58 -35.28
CA THR A 490 3.85 -3.68 -35.84
C THR A 490 3.74 -3.65 -37.37
N ARG A 491 4.15 -2.55 -38.00
CA ARG A 491 4.61 -2.61 -39.39
C ARG A 491 6.04 -3.13 -39.36
N ALA A 492 6.23 -4.37 -39.81
CA ALA A 492 7.55 -4.91 -40.11
C ALA A 492 8.24 -4.03 -41.18
N PRO A 493 9.55 -3.74 -41.05
CA PRO A 493 10.30 -3.16 -42.14
C PRO A 493 10.63 -4.25 -43.17
N GLY A 494 10.28 -3.97 -44.42
CA GLY A 494 10.81 -4.67 -45.59
C GLY A 494 12.11 -4.05 -46.08
#